data_AF-A0AAD9WIK3-F1
#
_entry.id   AF-A0AAD9WIK3-F1
#
_cell.length_a   1.000
_cell.length_b   1.000
_cell.length_c   1.000
_cell.angle_alpha   90.00
_cell.angle_beta   90.00
_cell.angle_gamma   90.00
#
_symmetry.space_group_name_H-M   'P 1'
#
loop_
_entity.id
_entity.type
_entity.pdbx_description
1 polymer ?
#
loop_
_entity_poly.entity_id
_entity_poly.type
_entity_poly.pdbx_seq_one_letter_code
_entity_poly.pdbx_strand_id
1 'polypeptide(L)'
;MAERRRNSLPFLLLLAIVHFAAAAAAAASASAGSASFFEPFNVSYDHRALIIDGKRRMLNSAGIHYPRATPEMWPDLIAKSKEGGADVVQTYAFWSGHEPVRGQYYFEGSYDIVKFVKLVGSSGMYLHLRIGPYVCAEWNFGSHLLSDY
;
A
#
# COMPACT_ATOMS: atom_id res chain seq x y z
N MET A 1 -46.44 25.80 46.83
CA MET A 1 -45.80 24.61 46.24
C MET A 1 -45.78 24.82 44.73
N ALA A 2 -44.66 25.26 44.15
CA ALA A 2 -44.57 25.54 42.73
C ALA A 2 -43.28 24.90 42.19
N GLU A 3 -43.48 23.94 41.29
CA GLU A 3 -42.46 23.07 40.73
C GLU A 3 -41.65 23.79 39.64
N ARG A 4 -40.34 23.90 39.86
CA ARG A 4 -39.40 24.54 38.94
C ARG A 4 -39.15 23.61 37.76
N ARG A 5 -39.89 23.77 36.66
CA ARG A 5 -39.63 23.09 35.39
C ARG A 5 -38.19 23.41 34.91
N ARG A 6 -37.35 22.39 34.79
CA ARG A 6 -35.99 22.52 34.23
C ARG A 6 -36.10 22.58 32.71
N ASN A 7 -35.68 23.71 32.13
CA ASN A 7 -35.58 23.89 30.69
C ASN A 7 -34.36 23.10 30.15
N SER A 8 -34.58 21.89 29.65
CA SER A 8 -33.55 21.00 29.04
C SER A 8 -33.33 21.24 27.54
N LEU A 9 -34.12 22.13 26.92
CA LEU A 9 -34.07 22.45 25.49
C LEU A 9 -32.69 22.90 24.95
N PRO A 10 -31.85 23.71 25.65
CA PRO A 10 -30.57 24.15 25.07
C PRO A 10 -29.52 23.02 25.03
N PHE A 11 -29.62 22.03 25.92
CA PHE A 11 -28.65 20.92 26.00
C PHE A 11 -28.87 19.89 24.89
N LEU A 12 -30.13 19.61 24.55
CA LEU A 12 -30.50 18.71 23.46
C LEU A 12 -30.15 19.29 22.08
N LEU A 13 -30.28 20.61 21.91
CA LEU A 13 -29.93 21.30 20.66
C LEU A 13 -28.40 21.27 20.41
N LEU A 14 -27.60 21.45 21.45
CA LEU A 14 -26.13 21.36 21.35
C LEU A 14 -25.68 19.93 20.99
N LEU A 15 -26.29 18.91 21.60
CA LEU A 15 -25.97 17.51 21.30
C LEU A 15 -26.31 17.15 19.86
N ALA A 16 -27.43 17.65 19.34
CA ALA A 16 -27.85 17.45 17.95
C ALA A 16 -26.89 18.12 16.95
N ILE A 17 -26.40 19.33 17.25
CA ILE A 17 -25.41 20.03 16.41
C ILE A 17 -24.07 19.27 16.36
N VAL A 18 -23.62 18.72 17.50
CA VAL A 18 -22.40 17.90 17.55
C VAL A 18 -22.56 16.59 16.77
N HIS A 19 -23.72 15.93 16.86
CA HIS A 19 -23.99 14.72 16.09
C HIS A 19 -24.08 15.00 14.58
N PHE A 20 -24.66 16.12 14.19
CA PHE A 20 -24.77 16.50 12.77
C PHE A 20 -23.39 16.86 12.17
N ALA A 21 -22.54 17.54 12.94
CA ALA A 21 -21.16 17.84 12.54
C ALA A 21 -20.30 16.58 12.40
N ALA A 22 -20.44 15.61 13.30
CA ALA A 22 -19.73 14.32 13.23
C ALA A 22 -20.18 13.47 12.02
N ALA A 23 -21.49 13.44 11.73
CA ALA A 23 -22.02 12.73 10.56
C ALA A 23 -21.57 13.36 9.23
N ALA A 24 -21.50 14.70 9.15
CA ALA A 24 -20.98 15.40 7.98
C ALA A 24 -19.48 15.15 7.76
N ALA A 25 -18.68 15.08 8.83
CA ALA A 25 -17.27 14.72 8.74
C ALA A 25 -17.06 13.26 8.29
N ALA A 26 -17.91 12.33 8.73
CA ALA A 26 -17.88 10.94 8.28
C ALA A 26 -18.26 10.80 6.80
N ALA A 27 -19.28 11.53 6.34
CA ALA A 27 -19.73 11.54 4.94
C ALA A 27 -18.69 12.17 4.00
N ALA A 28 -17.92 13.16 4.46
CA ALA A 28 -16.83 13.76 3.68
C ALA A 28 -15.65 12.79 3.44
N SER A 29 -15.52 11.72 4.23
CA SER A 29 -14.52 10.67 3.99
C SER A 29 -15.00 9.58 3.01
N ALA A 30 -16.30 9.55 2.68
CA ALA A 30 -16.91 8.51 1.88
C ALA A 30 -16.83 8.75 0.36
N SER A 31 -16.30 9.90 -0.08
CA SER A 31 -15.78 10.00 -1.45
C SER A 31 -14.38 9.38 -1.47
N ALA A 32 -14.32 8.06 -1.32
CA ALA A 32 -13.23 7.29 -1.90
C ALA A 32 -13.32 7.53 -3.41
N GLY A 33 -12.74 8.65 -3.86
CA GLY A 33 -12.58 8.94 -5.28
C GLY A 33 -12.01 7.69 -5.93
N SER A 34 -12.45 7.41 -7.15
CA SER A 34 -11.74 6.52 -8.07
C SER A 34 -10.28 6.93 -8.04
N ALA A 35 -9.50 6.27 -7.18
CA ALA A 35 -8.18 6.74 -6.88
C ALA A 35 -7.35 6.39 -8.10
N SER A 36 -6.84 7.43 -8.75
CA SER A 36 -5.97 7.34 -9.90
C SER A 36 -4.59 6.92 -9.40
N PHE A 37 -4.46 5.66 -8.99
CA PHE A 37 -3.27 5.09 -8.35
C PHE A 37 -2.02 5.02 -9.24
N PHE A 38 -2.11 5.57 -10.45
CA PHE A 38 -1.07 5.54 -11.48
C PHE A 38 -0.87 6.90 -12.16
N GLU A 39 -1.33 8.00 -11.55
CA GLU A 39 -0.93 9.31 -12.05
C GLU A 39 0.59 9.48 -11.91
N PRO A 40 1.29 9.87 -12.98
CA PRO A 40 2.72 10.12 -12.90
C PRO A 40 2.98 11.28 -11.94
N PHE A 41 3.88 11.04 -10.99
CA PHE A 41 4.35 12.07 -10.06
C PHE A 41 5.87 12.15 -10.10
N ASN A 42 6.40 13.33 -9.78
CA ASN A 42 7.84 13.52 -9.72
C ASN A 42 8.43 12.92 -8.45
N VAL A 43 9.53 12.20 -8.59
CA VAL A 43 10.34 11.66 -7.48
C VAL A 43 11.74 12.23 -7.61
N SER A 44 12.20 12.91 -6.56
CA SER A 44 13.55 13.44 -6.44
C SER A 44 14.05 13.28 -5.02
N TYR A 45 15.22 13.81 -4.70
CA TYR A 45 15.77 13.77 -3.36
C TYR A 45 16.66 14.98 -3.11
N ASP A 46 16.88 15.28 -1.83
CA ASP A 46 17.92 16.20 -1.39
C ASP A 46 18.77 15.56 -0.28
N HIS A 47 19.62 16.35 0.36
CA HIS A 47 20.50 15.89 1.43
C HIS A 47 19.77 15.34 2.68
N ARG A 48 18.44 15.48 2.78
CA ARG A 48 17.66 15.03 3.95
C ARG A 48 16.67 13.92 3.62
N ALA A 49 16.00 13.99 2.48
CA ALA A 49 14.85 13.12 2.23
C ALA A 49 14.55 12.88 0.75
N LEU A 50 13.76 11.84 0.50
CA LEU A 50 13.02 11.70 -0.74
C LEU A 50 11.94 12.79 -0.82
N ILE A 51 11.78 13.37 -1.99
CA ILE A 51 10.76 14.36 -2.32
C ILE A 51 9.82 13.71 -3.33
N ILE A 52 8.60 13.43 -2.89
CA ILE A 52 7.55 12.83 -3.71
C ILE A 52 6.45 13.88 -3.89
N ASP A 53 6.15 14.21 -5.14
CA ASP A 53 5.15 15.24 -5.48
C ASP A 53 5.41 16.57 -4.74
N GLY A 54 6.68 17.01 -4.77
CA GLY A 54 7.15 18.24 -4.12
C GLY A 54 7.20 18.20 -2.59
N LYS A 55 6.81 17.09 -1.94
CA LYS A 55 6.77 16.96 -0.48
C LYS A 55 7.88 16.04 0.01
N ARG A 56 8.71 16.52 0.95
CA ARG A 56 9.68 15.68 1.67
C ARG A 56 8.95 14.61 2.48
N ARG A 57 9.40 13.36 2.37
CA ARG A 57 8.84 12.20 3.08
C ARG A 57 9.96 11.38 3.72
N MET A 58 9.76 10.99 4.98
CA MET A 58 10.46 9.87 5.58
C MET A 58 9.57 8.65 5.35
N LEU A 59 10.08 7.64 4.63
CA LEU A 59 9.29 6.49 4.20
C LEU A 59 9.64 5.27 5.05
N ASN A 60 8.62 4.63 5.62
CA ASN A 60 8.75 3.33 6.26
C ASN A 60 8.40 2.24 5.26
N SER A 61 9.32 1.29 5.05
CA SER A 61 9.13 0.21 4.07
C SER A 61 8.91 -1.14 4.75
N ALA A 62 7.96 -1.92 4.21
CA ALA A 62 7.73 -3.32 4.58
C ALA A 62 8.10 -4.25 3.40
N GLY A 63 8.87 -5.30 3.68
CA GLY A 63 9.27 -6.29 2.68
C GLY A 63 8.20 -7.36 2.46
N ILE A 64 7.70 -7.50 1.23
CA ILE A 64 6.77 -8.57 0.83
C ILE A 64 7.28 -9.16 -0.49
N HIS A 65 7.75 -10.41 -0.46
CA HIS A 65 8.19 -11.12 -1.67
C HIS A 65 7.01 -11.87 -2.27
N TYR A 66 6.46 -11.37 -3.39
CA TYR A 66 5.21 -11.89 -3.97
C TYR A 66 5.21 -13.41 -4.22
N PRO A 67 6.31 -14.08 -4.64
CA PRO A 67 6.27 -15.53 -4.86
C PRO A 67 6.28 -16.37 -3.58
N ARG A 68 6.50 -15.75 -2.40
CA ARG A 68 6.48 -16.44 -1.10
C ARG A 68 5.09 -16.53 -0.48
N ALA A 69 4.10 -15.88 -1.09
CA ALA A 69 2.71 -15.92 -0.68
C ALA A 69 1.83 -16.17 -1.91
N THR A 70 0.61 -16.68 -1.71
CA THR A 70 -0.30 -16.87 -2.84
C THR A 70 -0.98 -15.56 -3.23
N PRO A 71 -1.49 -15.42 -4.47
CA PRO A 71 -2.22 -14.23 -4.90
C PRO A 71 -3.40 -13.84 -4.00
N GLU A 72 -4.02 -14.81 -3.33
CA GLU A 72 -5.14 -14.63 -2.41
C GLU A 72 -4.69 -14.02 -1.07
N MET A 73 -3.43 -14.24 -0.68
CA MET A 73 -2.87 -13.71 0.57
C MET A 73 -2.37 -12.27 0.42
N TRP A 74 -1.98 -11.83 -0.78
CA TRP A 74 -1.37 -10.51 -1.00
C TRP A 74 -2.21 -9.34 -0.47
N PRO A 75 -3.54 -9.27 -0.69
CA PRO A 75 -4.32 -8.14 -0.19
C PRO A 75 -4.25 -7.99 1.34
N ASP A 76 -4.33 -9.10 2.08
CA ASP A 76 -4.25 -9.12 3.54
C ASP A 76 -2.85 -8.73 4.04
N LEU A 77 -1.79 -9.24 3.40
CA LEU A 77 -0.41 -8.87 3.73
C LEU A 77 -0.12 -7.38 3.50
N ILE A 78 -0.61 -6.82 2.40
CA ILE A 78 -0.47 -5.39 2.07
C ILE A 78 -1.26 -4.55 3.07
N ALA A 79 -2.51 -4.92 3.37
CA ALA A 79 -3.35 -4.23 4.35
C ALA A 79 -2.71 -4.20 5.74
N LYS A 80 -2.24 -5.34 6.25
CA LYS A 80 -1.55 -5.43 7.54
C LYS A 80 -0.26 -4.62 7.58
N SER A 81 0.49 -4.58 6.47
CA SER A 81 1.70 -3.74 6.38
C SER A 81 1.37 -2.26 6.47
N LYS A 82 0.28 -1.83 5.81
CA LYS A 82 -0.23 -0.46 5.89
C LYS A 82 -0.72 -0.11 7.29
N GLU A 83 -1.48 -0.99 7.93
CA GLU A 83 -1.93 -0.84 9.32
C GLU A 83 -0.75 -0.77 10.30
N GLY A 84 0.33 -1.50 10.01
CA GLY A 84 1.60 -1.44 10.73
C GLY A 84 2.41 -0.15 10.52
N GLY A 85 1.91 0.79 9.72
CA GLY A 85 2.54 2.09 9.49
C GLY A 85 3.57 2.12 8.36
N ALA A 86 3.55 1.15 7.45
CA ALA A 86 4.35 1.20 6.24
C ALA A 86 3.74 2.15 5.19
N ASP A 87 4.60 2.91 4.53
CA ASP A 87 4.27 3.75 3.37
C ASP A 87 4.60 3.03 2.05
N VAL A 88 5.57 2.12 2.09
CA VAL A 88 6.17 1.48 0.91
C VAL A 88 6.18 -0.03 1.08
N VAL A 89 5.71 -0.77 0.08
CA VAL A 89 6.00 -2.20 -0.06
C VAL A 89 7.29 -2.37 -0.85
N GLN A 90 8.22 -3.17 -0.36
CA GLN A 90 9.45 -3.53 -1.06
C GLN A 90 9.38 -4.99 -1.51
N THR A 91 9.81 -5.24 -2.74
CA THR A 91 9.90 -6.61 -3.27
C THR A 91 11.07 -6.76 -4.24
N TYR A 92 11.59 -7.97 -4.38
CA TYR A 92 12.53 -8.33 -5.43
C TYR A 92 11.80 -8.90 -6.63
N ALA A 93 12.36 -8.76 -7.84
CA ALA A 93 11.92 -9.56 -8.97
C ALA A 93 12.70 -10.89 -9.03
N PHE A 94 12.00 -12.02 -8.99
CA PHE A 94 12.62 -13.35 -8.94
C PHE A 94 12.78 -13.93 -10.35
N TRP A 95 13.84 -13.52 -11.04
CA TRP A 95 14.09 -13.86 -12.45
C TRP A 95 14.07 -15.36 -12.74
N SER A 96 14.65 -16.19 -11.88
CA SER A 96 14.61 -17.65 -12.03
C SER A 96 13.20 -18.25 -12.19
N GLY A 97 12.18 -17.60 -11.60
CA GLY A 97 10.80 -18.03 -11.77
C GLY A 97 10.08 -17.33 -12.92
N HIS A 98 10.57 -16.15 -13.32
CA HIS A 98 10.06 -15.43 -14.48
C HIS A 98 10.63 -15.91 -15.81
N GLU A 99 11.79 -16.56 -15.84
CA GLU A 99 12.40 -17.13 -17.04
C GLU A 99 12.94 -18.55 -16.73
N PRO A 100 12.11 -19.52 -16.30
CA PRO A 100 12.60 -20.83 -15.87
C PRO A 100 13.37 -21.59 -16.97
N VAL A 101 13.07 -21.29 -18.23
CA VAL A 101 13.84 -21.71 -19.40
C VAL A 101 14.18 -20.45 -20.19
N ARG A 102 15.43 -20.31 -20.62
CA ARG A 102 15.89 -19.14 -21.38
C ARG A 102 14.96 -18.84 -22.57
N GLY A 103 14.45 -17.61 -22.63
CA GLY A 103 13.51 -17.11 -23.61
C GLY A 103 12.03 -17.46 -23.35
N GLN A 104 11.72 -18.20 -22.28
CA GLN A 104 10.36 -18.62 -21.93
C GLN A 104 9.93 -17.93 -20.63
N TYR A 105 9.05 -16.92 -20.77
CA TYR A 105 8.67 -16.08 -19.64
C TYR A 105 7.40 -16.55 -18.93
N TYR A 106 7.36 -16.39 -17.61
CA TYR A 106 6.23 -16.74 -16.76
C TYR A 106 5.84 -15.58 -15.82
N PHE A 107 4.58 -15.12 -15.92
CA PHE A 107 4.04 -14.00 -15.16
C PHE A 107 2.63 -14.30 -14.61
N GLU A 108 2.37 -15.57 -14.27
CA GLU A 108 1.07 -16.02 -13.77
C GLU A 108 1.18 -16.53 -12.32
N GLY A 109 0.03 -16.78 -11.69
CA GLY A 109 -0.06 -17.33 -10.33
C GLY A 109 0.73 -16.49 -9.32
N SER A 110 1.55 -17.16 -8.49
CA SER A 110 2.41 -16.48 -7.51
C SER A 110 3.54 -15.65 -8.15
N TYR A 111 3.76 -15.74 -9.46
CA TYR A 111 4.72 -14.93 -10.21
C TYR A 111 4.05 -13.80 -11.01
N ASP A 112 2.76 -13.53 -10.79
CA ASP A 112 2.10 -12.35 -11.40
C ASP A 112 2.50 -11.06 -10.67
N ILE A 113 3.70 -10.57 -10.97
CA ILE A 113 4.25 -9.33 -10.41
C ILE A 113 3.41 -8.11 -10.81
N VAL A 114 2.76 -8.14 -11.99
CA VAL A 114 1.94 -7.03 -12.48
C VAL A 114 0.70 -6.88 -11.61
N LYS A 115 0.01 -7.98 -11.31
CA LYS A 115 -1.13 -8.00 -10.37
C LYS A 115 -0.70 -7.57 -8.98
N PHE A 116 0.45 -8.04 -8.49
CA PHE A 116 0.98 -7.62 -7.19
C PHE A 116 1.24 -6.11 -7.13
N VAL A 117 1.92 -5.53 -8.13
CA VAL A 117 2.18 -4.08 -8.23
C VAL A 117 0.86 -3.29 -8.24
N LYS A 118 -0.13 -3.76 -9.01
CA LYS A 118 -1.46 -3.14 -9.05
C LYS A 118 -2.17 -3.17 -7.70
N LEU A 119 -2.06 -4.27 -6.96
CA LEU A 119 -2.65 -4.37 -5.62
C LEU A 119 -2.00 -3.38 -4.64
N VAL A 120 -0.67 -3.28 -4.64
CA VAL A 120 0.07 -2.30 -3.81
C VAL A 120 -0.37 -0.88 -4.14
N GLY A 121 -0.39 -0.52 -5.44
CA GLY A 121 -0.84 0.78 -5.91
C GLY A 121 -2.29 1.07 -5.49
N SER A 122 -3.21 0.12 -5.70
CA SER A 122 -4.62 0.25 -5.32
C SER A 122 -4.86 0.34 -3.80
N SER A 123 -3.89 -0.08 -3.00
CA SER A 123 -3.91 0.08 -1.55
C SER A 123 -3.41 1.45 -1.10
N GLY A 124 -3.03 2.33 -2.05
CA GLY A 124 -2.48 3.66 -1.79
C GLY A 124 -1.08 3.65 -1.19
N MET A 125 -0.31 2.58 -1.43
CA MET A 125 1.08 2.45 -0.98
C MET A 125 2.04 2.65 -2.15
N TYR A 126 3.25 3.12 -1.87
CA TYR A 126 4.32 3.11 -2.86
C TYR A 126 4.92 1.71 -3.01
N LEU A 127 5.56 1.45 -4.15
CA LEU A 127 6.32 0.22 -4.38
C LEU A 127 7.79 0.56 -4.62
N HIS A 128 8.68 -0.10 -3.89
CA HIS A 128 10.11 -0.13 -4.19
C HIS A 128 10.47 -1.50 -4.80
N LEU A 129 10.64 -1.52 -6.12
CA LEU A 129 10.98 -2.73 -6.85
C LEU A 129 12.50 -2.90 -6.98
N ARG A 130 13.01 -4.01 -6.46
CA ARG A 130 14.43 -4.41 -6.53
C ARG A 130 14.59 -5.45 -7.63
N ILE A 131 14.85 -4.98 -8.84
CA ILE A 131 14.70 -5.77 -10.07
C ILE A 131 15.70 -6.95 -10.17
N GLY A 132 16.86 -6.88 -9.50
CA GLY A 132 17.90 -7.91 -9.66
C GLY A 132 18.82 -7.62 -10.87
N PRO A 133 19.36 -8.64 -11.59
CA PRO A 133 18.86 -10.03 -11.65
C PRO A 133 19.27 -10.92 -10.47
N TYR A 134 20.39 -10.60 -9.80
CA TYR A 134 20.76 -11.24 -8.55
C TYR A 134 20.04 -10.57 -7.38
N VAL A 135 19.37 -11.37 -6.55
CA VAL A 135 18.60 -10.85 -5.41
C VAL A 135 19.11 -11.32 -4.05
N CYS A 136 19.97 -12.35 -4.04
CA CYS A 136 20.28 -13.16 -2.85
C CYS A 136 18.99 -13.74 -2.26
N ALA A 137 18.34 -12.94 -1.40
CA ALA A 137 17.01 -13.12 -0.85
C ALA A 137 16.76 -14.49 -0.22
N GLU A 138 17.78 -15.27 0.12
CA GLU A 138 17.65 -16.67 0.55
C GLU A 138 16.78 -17.46 -0.43
N TRP A 139 17.02 -17.21 -1.72
CA TRP A 139 16.36 -17.84 -2.85
C TRP A 139 17.36 -18.73 -3.59
N ASN A 140 16.87 -19.81 -4.20
CA ASN A 140 17.74 -20.74 -4.94
C ASN A 140 18.64 -19.99 -5.93
N PHE A 141 19.96 -20.17 -5.77
CA PHE A 141 21.01 -19.50 -6.56
C PHE A 141 20.89 -17.97 -6.65
N GLY A 142 20.25 -17.33 -5.67
CA GLY A 142 20.00 -15.89 -5.69
C GLY A 142 19.15 -15.43 -6.88
N SER A 143 18.33 -16.33 -7.42
CA SER A 143 17.45 -16.17 -8.60
C SER A 143 18.14 -16.16 -9.97
N HIS A 144 19.40 -16.57 -10.07
CA HIS A 144 20.00 -16.90 -11.37
C HIS A 144 19.42 -18.18 -11.98
N LEU A 145 19.52 -18.31 -13.30
CA LEU A 145 19.21 -19.56 -13.99
C LEU A 145 20.33 -20.56 -13.77
N LEU A 146 19.95 -21.83 -13.61
CA LEU A 146 20.93 -22.92 -13.59
C LEU A 146 21.68 -23.04 -14.93
N SER A 147 21.06 -22.64 -16.04
CA SER A 147 21.67 -22.64 -17.38
C SER A 147 22.75 -21.58 -17.58
N ASP A 148 22.94 -20.67 -16.62
CA ASP A 148 23.97 -19.62 -16.70
C ASP A 148 25.35 -20.11 -16.19
N TYR A 149 25.44 -21.37 -15.77
CA TYR A 149 26.65 -22.06 -15.29
C TYR A 149 26.86 -23.38 -16.03
#